data_AF-A0A2M8P727-F1
#
_entry.id   AF-A0A2M8P727-F1
#
_cell.length_a   1.000
_cell.length_b   1.000
_cell.length_c   1.000
_cell.angle_alpha   90.00
_cell.angle_beta   90.00
_cell.angle_gamma   90.00
#
_symmetry.space_group_name_H-M   'P 1'
#
loop_
_entity.id
_entity.type
_entity.pdbx_description
1 polymer ?
#
loop_
_entity_poly.entity_id
_entity_poly.type
_entity_poly.pdbx_seq_one_letter_code
_entity_poly.pdbx_strand_id
1 'polypeptide(L)'
;MMPDPQNPFGGTVQIDVDGKTPVHEMGHYLGLRHISGDPSPFGGNGCSVDDGVDDTPNTDAQSQFDCDATKNTCVDNTFGSLGDMPDMIENFMDYSSELCENSFTQG
;
A
#
# COMPACT_ATOMS: atom_id res chain seq x y z
N MET A 1 -16.11 1.83 16.82
CA MET A 1 -15.29 0.74 17.40
C MET A 1 -16.23 -0.39 17.77
N MET A 2 -16.50 -1.28 16.82
CA MET A 2 -17.22 -2.52 17.10
C MET A 2 -16.15 -3.51 17.59
N PRO A 3 -16.27 -4.09 18.80
CA PRO A 3 -15.26 -5.00 19.30
C PRO A 3 -15.23 -6.28 18.45
N ASP A 4 -14.04 -6.70 18.02
CA ASP A 4 -13.81 -7.99 17.37
C ASP A 4 -14.24 -9.13 18.33
N PRO A 5 -15.29 -9.90 17.99
CA PRO A 5 -15.82 -10.89 18.92
C PRO A 5 -14.96 -12.15 19.05
N GLN A 6 -13.97 -12.45 18.18
CA GLN A 6 -13.32 -13.77 18.20
C GLN A 6 -11.89 -13.77 17.62
N ASN A 7 -10.86 -13.54 18.46
CA ASN A 7 -9.53 -14.11 18.22
C ASN A 7 -9.34 -15.38 19.09
N PRO A 8 -9.56 -16.59 18.56
CA PRO A 8 -9.43 -17.85 19.30
C PRO A 8 -7.99 -18.39 19.36
N PHE A 9 -6.99 -17.66 18.86
CA PHE A 9 -5.58 -18.09 18.89
C PHE A 9 -4.77 -17.09 19.72
N GLY A 10 -4.41 -17.51 20.95
CA GLY A 10 -3.77 -16.70 21.99
C GLY A 10 -2.35 -16.19 21.69
N GLY A 11 -2.19 -15.43 20.62
CA GLY A 11 -1.07 -14.52 20.36
C GLY A 11 -1.64 -13.18 19.92
N THR A 12 -1.22 -12.08 20.57
CA THR A 12 -1.63 -10.72 20.17
C THR A 12 -0.81 -10.28 18.96
N VAL A 13 -1.18 -10.75 17.77
CA VAL A 13 -1.01 -9.94 16.56
C VAL A 13 -2.25 -9.06 16.52
N GLN A 14 -2.11 -7.79 16.92
CA GLN A 14 -3.17 -6.81 16.73
C GLN A 14 -3.16 -6.46 15.24
N ILE A 15 -4.03 -7.12 14.48
CA ILE A 15 -4.41 -6.64 13.16
C ILE A 15 -5.60 -5.71 13.41
N ASP A 16 -5.40 -4.41 13.22
CA ASP A 16 -6.50 -3.46 13.27
C ASP A 16 -7.36 -3.65 12.02
N VAL A 17 -8.66 -3.90 12.23
CA VAL A 17 -9.64 -4.12 11.17
C VAL A 17 -10.67 -3.00 11.24
N ASP A 18 -10.50 -2.00 10.40
CA ASP A 18 -11.37 -0.84 10.23
C ASP A 18 -12.22 -0.93 8.95
N GLY A 19 -12.16 -2.05 8.23
CA GLY A 19 -12.98 -2.32 7.05
C GLY A 19 -12.42 -1.68 5.79
N LYS A 20 -11.10 -1.56 5.70
CA LYS A 20 -10.41 -1.02 4.51
C LYS A 20 -10.08 -2.12 3.50
N THR A 21 -9.99 -3.37 3.94
CA THR A 21 -9.89 -4.53 3.03
C THR A 21 -10.94 -4.52 1.91
N PRO A 22 -12.27 -4.33 2.14
CA PRO A 22 -13.22 -4.24 1.04
C PRO A 22 -13.01 -3.03 0.12
N VAL A 23 -12.43 -1.93 0.61
CA VAL A 23 -12.11 -0.75 -0.22
C VAL A 23 -11.00 -1.09 -1.21
N HIS A 24 -9.94 -1.76 -0.73
CA HIS A 24 -8.84 -2.31 -1.54
C HIS A 24 -9.34 -3.25 -2.64
N GLU A 25 -10.15 -4.25 -2.26
CA GLU A 25 -10.69 -5.24 -3.21
C GLU A 25 -11.61 -4.60 -4.27
N MET A 26 -12.36 -3.57 -3.89
CA MET A 26 -13.16 -2.80 -4.85
C MET A 26 -12.29 -1.95 -5.78
N GLY A 27 -11.12 -1.47 -5.31
CA GLY A 27 -10.10 -0.86 -6.16
C GLY A 27 -9.65 -1.82 -7.27
N HIS A 28 -9.31 -3.06 -6.92
CA HIS A 28 -9.00 -4.10 -7.91
C HIS A 28 -10.15 -4.38 -8.87
N TYR A 29 -11.40 -4.45 -8.36
CA TYR A 29 -12.58 -4.63 -9.21
C TYR A 29 -12.74 -3.49 -10.24
N LEU A 30 -12.38 -2.26 -9.86
CA LEU A 30 -12.39 -1.10 -10.74
C LEU A 30 -11.15 -0.98 -11.65
N GLY A 31 -10.19 -1.90 -11.52
CA GLY A 31 -9.03 -2.02 -12.40
C GLY A 31 -7.71 -1.49 -11.83
N LEU A 32 -7.67 -1.08 -10.56
CA LEU A 32 -6.44 -0.66 -9.90
C LEU A 32 -5.55 -1.86 -9.58
N ARG A 33 -4.24 -1.66 -9.64
CA ARG A 33 -3.22 -2.62 -9.20
C ARG A 33 -2.70 -2.24 -7.83
N HIS A 34 -1.91 -3.12 -7.22
CA HIS A 34 -1.13 -2.73 -6.06
C HIS A 34 -0.16 -1.61 -6.44
N ILE A 35 0.07 -0.66 -5.54
CA ILE A 35 0.96 0.49 -5.79
C ILE A 35 2.41 0.09 -6.12
N SER A 36 2.81 -1.13 -5.78
CA SER A 36 4.13 -1.68 -6.11
C SER A 36 4.25 -2.24 -7.53
N GLY A 37 3.17 -2.22 -8.31
CA GLY A 37 3.18 -2.73 -9.69
C GLY A 37 3.28 -4.26 -9.81
N ASP A 38 2.96 -5.00 -8.74
CA ASP A 38 2.95 -6.47 -8.67
C ASP A 38 4.30 -7.12 -9.07
N PRO A 39 5.40 -6.82 -8.36
CA PRO A 39 6.72 -7.30 -8.73
C PRO A 39 6.86 -8.82 -8.56
N SER A 40 7.71 -9.43 -9.37
CA SER A 40 7.92 -10.88 -9.37
C SER A 40 8.40 -11.40 -8.00
N PRO A 41 7.74 -12.41 -7.41
CA PRO A 41 8.15 -13.00 -6.13
C PRO A 41 9.45 -13.81 -6.23
N PHE A 42 9.94 -14.08 -7.45
CA PHE A 42 11.16 -14.87 -7.70
C PHE A 42 12.41 -13.99 -7.92
N GLY A 43 12.31 -12.71 -7.60
CA GLY A 43 13.36 -11.71 -7.81
C GLY A 43 13.07 -10.78 -8.98
N GLY A 44 13.47 -9.53 -8.80
CA GLY A 44 13.22 -8.39 -9.68
C GLY A 44 13.46 -7.10 -8.88
N ASN A 45 13.70 -5.98 -9.57
CA ASN A 45 13.66 -4.66 -8.95
C ASN A 45 12.21 -4.19 -9.01
N GLY A 46 11.52 -4.09 -7.87
CA GLY A 46 10.15 -3.60 -7.81
C GLY A 46 10.03 -2.16 -8.29
N CYS A 47 11.08 -1.36 -8.09
CA CYS A 47 11.19 -0.01 -8.66
C CYS A 47 11.28 0.03 -10.20
N SER A 48 11.30 -1.13 -10.88
CA SER A 48 11.25 -1.21 -12.35
C SER A 48 9.87 -1.60 -12.90
N VAL A 49 8.92 -1.93 -12.03
CA VAL A 49 7.50 -2.11 -12.38
C VAL A 49 6.70 -0.92 -11.86
N ASP A 50 5.46 -0.81 -12.31
CA ASP A 50 4.61 0.35 -12.02
C ASP A 50 3.14 -0.10 -12.00
N ASP A 51 2.33 0.56 -11.18
CA ASP A 51 0.89 0.31 -11.08
C ASP A 51 0.11 0.94 -12.25
N GLY A 52 0.76 1.85 -12.99
CA GLY A 52 0.24 2.53 -14.18
C GLY A 52 -0.55 3.79 -13.86
N VAL A 53 -0.37 4.37 -12.68
CA VAL A 53 -1.01 5.60 -12.21
C VAL A 53 0.08 6.65 -11.96
N ASP A 54 0.06 7.77 -12.69
CA ASP A 54 1.19 8.72 -12.69
C ASP A 54 1.37 9.47 -11.36
N ASP A 55 0.33 9.52 -10.52
CA ASP A 55 0.34 10.23 -9.24
C ASP A 55 0.52 9.33 -8.00
N THR A 56 0.84 8.05 -8.19
CA THR A 56 1.28 7.11 -7.14
C THR A 56 2.80 6.91 -7.21
N PRO A 57 3.55 7.21 -6.13
CA PRO A 57 4.98 6.97 -6.10
C PRO A 57 5.31 5.49 -6.24
N ASN A 58 6.39 5.20 -6.98
CA ASN A 58 6.79 3.83 -7.21
C ASN A 58 7.32 3.21 -5.92
N THR A 59 7.03 1.93 -5.70
CA THR A 59 7.41 1.22 -4.46
C THR A 59 7.94 -0.19 -4.77
N ASP A 60 9.03 -0.59 -4.11
CA ASP A 60 9.71 -1.86 -4.42
C ASP A 60 8.88 -3.06 -3.94
N ALA A 61 8.19 -2.88 -2.84
CA ALA A 61 7.37 -3.89 -2.20
C ALA A 61 6.29 -3.24 -1.34
N GLN A 62 5.19 -3.97 -1.15
CA GLN A 62 4.12 -3.55 -0.27
C GLN A 62 4.60 -3.38 1.19
N SER A 63 3.86 -2.61 1.99
CA SER A 63 4.24 -2.27 3.37
C SER A 63 4.08 -3.37 4.41
N GLN A 64 3.50 -4.53 4.06
CA GLN A 64 3.39 -5.71 4.93
C GLN A 64 2.78 -5.43 6.31
N PHE A 65 1.69 -4.65 6.33
CA PHE A 65 0.98 -4.22 7.55
C PHE A 65 1.76 -3.24 8.45
N ASP A 66 2.81 -2.59 7.93
CA ASP A 66 3.51 -1.50 8.61
C ASP A 66 2.87 -0.14 8.34
N CYS A 67 3.26 0.87 9.12
CA CYS A 67 2.80 2.26 9.04
C CYS A 67 3.97 3.27 9.10
N ASP A 68 5.13 2.90 8.59
CA ASP A 68 6.28 3.79 8.56
C ASP A 68 6.15 4.84 7.45
N ALA A 69 5.64 6.02 7.80
CA ALA A 69 5.50 7.15 6.88
C ALA A 69 6.85 7.73 6.38
N THR A 70 7.98 7.24 6.89
CA THR A 70 9.32 7.64 6.42
C THR A 70 9.90 6.68 5.39
N LYS A 71 9.18 5.60 5.08
CA LYS A 71 9.62 4.58 4.15
C LYS A 71 9.69 5.16 2.73
N ASN A 72 10.83 4.97 2.10
CA ASN A 72 11.03 5.24 0.69
C ASN A 72 11.91 4.11 0.13
N THR A 73 11.29 3.19 -0.61
CA THR A 73 11.95 2.01 -1.16
C THR A 73 12.53 2.25 -2.54
N CYS A 74 11.98 3.20 -3.29
CA CYS A 74 12.39 3.52 -4.65
C CYS A 74 12.78 4.99 -4.76
N VAL A 75 14.05 5.24 -5.05
CA VAL A 75 14.50 6.60 -5.38
C VAL A 75 14.20 6.86 -6.84
N ASP A 76 13.15 7.63 -7.11
CA ASP A 76 12.81 8.11 -8.44
C ASP A 76 12.57 9.62 -8.44
N ASN A 77 12.51 10.24 -9.61
CA ASN A 77 12.17 11.67 -9.73
C ASN A 77 10.96 11.83 -10.66
N THR A 78 10.00 10.93 -10.53
CA THR A 78 8.81 10.88 -11.40
C THR A 78 7.85 12.04 -11.13
N PHE A 79 7.88 12.64 -9.93
CA PHE A 79 7.02 13.77 -9.54
C PHE A 79 7.56 15.15 -9.93
N GLY A 80 8.43 15.22 -10.95
CA GLY A 80 8.90 16.48 -11.54
C GLY A 80 9.58 17.41 -10.54
N SER A 81 8.92 18.52 -10.19
CA SER A 81 9.50 19.54 -9.28
C SER A 81 9.45 19.13 -7.80
N LEU A 82 8.63 18.13 -7.44
CA LEU A 82 8.59 17.59 -6.08
C LEU A 82 9.78 16.64 -5.82
N GLY A 83 10.35 16.07 -6.89
CA GLY A 83 11.47 15.14 -6.81
C GLY A 83 11.03 13.75 -6.35
N ASP A 84 11.85 13.15 -5.50
CA ASP A 84 11.65 11.84 -4.89
C ASP A 84 10.62 11.92 -3.76
N MET A 85 9.60 11.06 -3.84
CA MET A 85 8.49 10.98 -2.90
C MET A 85 8.56 9.67 -2.13
N PRO A 86 8.21 9.66 -0.82
CA PRO A 86 8.16 8.43 -0.04
C PRO A 86 7.06 7.48 -0.54
N ASP A 87 7.15 6.21 -0.12
CA ASP A 87 6.16 5.17 -0.39
C ASP A 87 4.80 5.64 0.15
N MET A 88 3.75 5.59 -0.68
CA MET A 88 2.43 6.09 -0.32
C MET A 88 1.63 5.06 0.49
N ILE A 89 2.03 4.87 1.75
CA ILE A 89 1.39 3.92 2.68
C ILE A 89 -0.08 4.26 2.98
N GLU A 90 -0.49 5.49 2.73
CA GLU A 90 -1.87 5.96 2.89
C GLU A 90 -2.79 5.53 1.75
N ASN A 91 -2.26 4.96 0.68
CA ASN A 91 -3.06 4.49 -0.44
C ASN A 91 -3.77 3.18 -0.08
N PHE A 92 -5.08 3.08 -0.39
CA PHE A 92 -5.83 1.84 -0.18
C PHE A 92 -5.31 0.64 -0.99
N MET A 93 -4.49 0.86 -2.01
CA MET A 93 -3.89 -0.19 -2.84
C MET A 93 -2.51 -0.66 -2.34
N ASP A 94 -1.99 -0.13 -1.23
CA ASP A 94 -0.88 -0.75 -0.49
C ASP A 94 -1.39 -1.92 0.38
N TYR A 95 -0.48 -2.72 0.92
CA TYR A 95 -0.74 -3.55 2.11
C TYR A 95 -0.06 -2.91 3.32
N SER A 96 -0.44 -1.68 3.66
CA SER A 96 -0.07 -1.07 4.93
C SER A 96 -1.06 -1.50 6.03
N SER A 97 -0.85 -1.07 7.26
CA SER A 97 -1.87 -1.28 8.30
C SER A 97 -3.15 -0.52 7.96
N GLU A 98 -4.32 -1.12 8.24
CA GLU A 98 -5.60 -0.42 8.06
C GLU A 98 -5.70 0.85 8.93
N LEU A 99 -4.79 1.12 9.87
CA LEU A 99 -4.74 2.42 10.57
C LEU A 99 -4.25 3.58 9.67
N CYS A 100 -3.55 3.28 8.58
CA CYS A 100 -2.72 4.23 7.84
C CYS A 100 -3.29 4.54 6.46
N GLU A 101 -3.88 3.53 5.81
CA GLU A 101 -4.65 3.67 4.58
C GLU A 101 -5.78 4.70 4.75
N ASN A 102 -5.92 5.67 3.86
CA ASN A 102 -7.00 6.66 3.97
C ASN A 102 -7.43 7.30 2.64
N SER A 103 -6.74 7.05 1.54
CA SER A 103 -7.01 7.77 0.29
C SER A 103 -6.77 6.93 -0.97
N PHE A 104 -7.43 7.35 -2.04
CA PHE A 104 -7.02 7.08 -3.42
C PHE A 104 -6.46 8.39 -4.00
N THR A 105 -5.59 8.27 -5.00
CA THR A 105 -5.12 9.40 -5.78
C THR A 105 -6.08 9.73 -6.92
N GLN A 106 -5.84 10.81 -7.68
CA GLN A 106 -6.74 11.22 -8.77
C GLN A 106 -6.42 10.50 -10.09
N GLY A 107 -5.17 10.09 -10.28
CA GLY A 107 -4.64 9.53 -11.51
C GLY A 107 -4.17 10.57 -12.51
#